data_AF-A0A067PUJ5-F1
#
_entry.id   AF-A0A067PUJ5-F1
#
_cell.length_a   1.000
_cell.length_b   1.000
_cell.length_c   1.000
_cell.angle_alpha   90.00
_cell.angle_beta   90.00
_cell.angle_gamma   90.00
#
_symmetry.space_group_name_H-M   'P 1'
#
loop_
_entity.id
_entity.type
_entity.pdbx_description
1 polymer ?
#
loop_
_entity_poly.entity_id
_entity_poly.type
_entity_poly.pdbx_seq_one_letter_code
_entity_poly.pdbx_strand_id
1 'polypeptide(L)'
;YMDEFYGWDFADNLVMFHGQLRPYRQVQLLQFWDTTGCPCSHKKQEHGSTIKIIGFYVDITSGSISLTPSSISDLVGTICGFLDTVDHKPPLRQWQRLAGHLNWLLNVLPWDCPALSELYRKTKNKTSALACIPINSQVKSDLLWLTDIIPRSIGV
;
A
#
# COMPACT_ATOMS: atom_id res chain seq x y z
N TYR A 1 -22.25 -1.65 -14.51
CA TYR A 1 -22.64 -2.67 -13.53
C TYR A 1 -21.48 -3.63 -13.44
N MET A 2 -20.57 -3.42 -12.49
CA MET A 2 -19.33 -4.19 -12.31
C MET A 2 -19.06 -4.40 -10.81
N ASP A 3 -18.56 -5.60 -10.50
CA ASP A 3 -17.56 -5.93 -9.46
C ASP A 3 -17.90 -6.28 -8.00
N GLU A 4 -19.16 -6.34 -7.55
CA GLU A 4 -19.42 -6.78 -6.16
C GLU A 4 -19.89 -8.24 -5.99
N PHE A 5 -20.20 -8.95 -7.08
CA PHE A 5 -20.80 -10.30 -6.97
C PHE A 5 -19.86 -11.38 -6.43
N TYR A 6 -18.54 -11.20 -6.54
CA TYR A 6 -17.56 -12.24 -6.22
C TYR A 6 -16.75 -11.97 -4.94
N GLY A 7 -17.08 -10.91 -4.19
CA GLY A 7 -16.27 -10.45 -3.05
C GLY A 7 -16.64 -11.07 -1.69
N TRP A 8 -17.93 -11.33 -1.43
CA TRP A 8 -18.40 -11.85 -0.15
C TRP A 8 -19.26 -13.11 -0.34
N ASP A 9 -19.14 -14.05 0.57
CA ASP A 9 -19.94 -15.28 0.64
C ASP A 9 -20.14 -15.69 2.10
N PHE A 10 -21.09 -16.59 2.36
CA PHE A 10 -21.25 -17.16 3.71
C PHE A 10 -20.09 -18.11 4.04
N ALA A 11 -19.66 -18.12 5.31
CA ALA A 11 -18.48 -18.87 5.75
C ALA A 11 -18.60 -20.39 5.56
N ASP A 12 -19.83 -20.92 5.52
CA ASP A 12 -20.15 -22.32 5.30
C ASP A 12 -20.34 -22.67 3.81
N ASN A 13 -20.42 -21.67 2.92
CA ASN A 13 -20.61 -21.86 1.49
C ASN A 13 -19.27 -22.12 0.77
N LEU A 14 -18.61 -23.22 1.13
CA LEU A 14 -17.33 -23.62 0.58
C LEU A 14 -17.47 -24.78 -0.41
N VAL A 15 -16.76 -24.68 -1.53
CA VAL A 15 -16.67 -25.73 -2.55
C VAL A 15 -15.22 -26.08 -2.85
N MET A 16 -15.00 -27.33 -3.27
CA MET A 16 -13.67 -27.83 -3.61
C MET A 16 -13.25 -27.28 -4.99
N PHE A 17 -12.09 -26.61 -5.04
CA PHE A 17 -11.49 -26.12 -6.28
C PHE A 17 -9.97 -26.31 -6.25
N HIS A 18 -9.44 -27.05 -7.24
CA HIS A 18 -8.01 -27.43 -7.31
C HIS A 18 -7.44 -27.99 -5.99
N GLY A 19 -8.22 -28.84 -5.30
CA GLY A 19 -7.80 -29.50 -4.07
C GLY A 19 -7.86 -28.63 -2.80
N GLN A 20 -8.49 -27.45 -2.85
CA GLN A 20 -8.69 -26.58 -1.69
C GLN A 20 -10.14 -26.13 -1.58
N LEU A 21 -10.64 -26.01 -0.33
CA LEU A 21 -11.96 -25.44 -0.06
C LEU A 21 -11.93 -23.92 -0.18
N ARG A 22 -12.88 -23.38 -0.94
CA ARG A 22 -12.97 -21.95 -1.28
C ARG A 22 -14.42 -21.49 -1.33
N PRO A 23 -14.72 -20.21 -1.04
CA PRO A 23 -16.05 -19.64 -1.23
C PRO A 23 -16.61 -19.91 -2.62
N TYR A 24 -17.87 -20.32 -2.70
CA TYR A 24 -18.54 -20.65 -3.95
C TYR A 24 -18.44 -19.52 -4.98
N ARG A 25 -18.76 -18.28 -4.56
CA ARG A 25 -18.68 -17.10 -5.45
C ARG A 25 -17.26 -16.85 -5.95
N GLN A 26 -16.25 -17.04 -5.11
CA GLN A 26 -14.86 -16.95 -5.56
C GLN A 26 -14.55 -18.00 -6.64
N VAL A 27 -15.03 -19.23 -6.46
CA VAL A 27 -14.81 -20.32 -7.42
C VAL A 27 -15.49 -20.08 -8.76
N GLN A 28 -16.67 -19.43 -8.81
CA GLN A 28 -17.31 -19.07 -10.07
C GLN A 28 -16.42 -18.17 -10.93
N LEU A 29 -15.75 -17.18 -10.31
CA LEU A 29 -14.79 -16.33 -11.00
C LEU A 29 -13.54 -17.11 -11.44
N LEU A 30 -13.03 -18.00 -10.58
CA LEU A 30 -11.87 -18.83 -10.89
C LEU A 30 -12.14 -19.78 -12.08
N GLN A 31 -13.32 -20.39 -12.16
CA GLN A 31 -13.72 -21.23 -13.28
C GLN A 31 -13.81 -20.44 -14.59
N PHE A 32 -14.32 -19.21 -14.53
CA PHE A 32 -14.32 -18.32 -15.69
C PHE A 32 -12.89 -17.99 -16.15
N TRP A 33 -11.98 -17.72 -15.20
CA TRP A 33 -10.58 -17.48 -15.51
C TRP A 33 -9.87 -18.71 -16.10
N ASP A 34 -10.14 -19.91 -15.58
CA ASP A 34 -9.62 -21.16 -16.18
C ASP A 34 -10.11 -21.32 -17.62
N THR A 35 -11.39 -21.04 -17.86
CA THR A 35 -12.01 -21.15 -19.20
C THR A 35 -11.42 -20.16 -20.19
N THR A 36 -11.06 -18.95 -19.73
CA THR A 36 -10.46 -17.90 -20.57
C THR A 36 -8.93 -17.97 -20.65
N GLY A 37 -8.31 -18.90 -19.93
CA GLY A 37 -6.85 -19.04 -19.86
C GLY A 37 -6.17 -17.92 -19.05
N CYS A 38 -6.90 -17.21 -18.18
CA CYS A 38 -6.33 -16.20 -17.31
C CYS A 38 -5.57 -16.87 -16.15
N PRO A 39 -4.24 -16.66 -16.02
CA PRO A 39 -3.45 -17.36 -15.02
C PRO A 39 -3.74 -16.84 -13.60
N CYS A 40 -4.09 -17.76 -12.70
CA CYS A 40 -4.47 -17.44 -11.32
C CYS A 40 -3.54 -18.15 -10.34
N SER A 41 -2.84 -17.38 -9.51
CA SER A 41 -1.96 -17.94 -8.47
C SER A 41 -2.77 -18.28 -7.22
N HIS A 42 -2.70 -19.53 -6.75
CA HIS A 42 -3.33 -19.96 -5.49
C HIS A 42 -2.98 -19.08 -4.29
N LYS A 43 -1.74 -18.55 -4.23
CA LYS A 43 -1.28 -17.67 -3.15
C LYS A 43 -2.02 -16.34 -3.10
N LYS A 44 -2.64 -15.91 -4.20
CA LYS A 44 -3.43 -14.67 -4.28
C LYS A 44 -4.92 -14.92 -4.03
N GLN A 45 -5.33 -16.18 -3.90
CA GLN A 45 -6.72 -16.56 -3.70
C GLN A 45 -6.98 -16.77 -2.20
N GLU A 46 -6.71 -15.76 -1.39
CA GLU A 46 -7.02 -15.79 0.05
C GLU A 46 -8.51 -15.52 0.27
N HIS A 47 -9.07 -16.05 1.36
CA HIS A 47 -10.43 -15.75 1.82
C HIS A 47 -10.48 -15.79 3.35
N GLY A 48 -11.47 -15.11 3.92
CA GLY A 48 -11.63 -14.98 5.37
C GLY A 48 -12.11 -13.58 5.76
N SER A 49 -12.31 -13.37 7.06
CA SER A 49 -12.69 -12.07 7.61
C SER A 49 -11.56 -11.03 7.56
N THR A 50 -10.32 -11.51 7.55
CA THR A 50 -9.13 -10.67 7.55
C THR A 50 -8.16 -11.18 6.48
N ILE A 51 -7.90 -10.37 5.45
CA ILE A 51 -7.06 -10.76 4.30
C ILE A 51 -6.01 -9.71 3.99
N LYS A 52 -4.91 -10.12 3.35
CA LYS A 52 -3.85 -9.21 2.95
C LYS A 52 -4.04 -8.71 1.52
N ILE A 53 -4.36 -7.43 1.35
CA ILE A 53 -4.54 -6.79 0.03
C ILE A 53 -3.43 -5.77 -0.19
N ILE A 54 -2.65 -5.96 -1.26
CA ILE A 54 -1.54 -5.06 -1.68
C ILE A 54 -0.57 -4.63 -0.56
N GLY A 55 -0.42 -5.47 0.48
CA GLY A 55 0.46 -5.20 1.62
C GLY A 55 -0.26 -4.77 2.91
N PHE A 56 -1.54 -4.43 2.85
CA PHE A 56 -2.38 -4.06 3.99
C PHE A 56 -3.21 -5.24 4.49
N TYR A 57 -3.52 -5.26 5.78
CA TYR A 57 -4.52 -6.16 6.34
C TYR A 57 -5.87 -5.46 6.31
N VAL A 58 -6.83 -6.05 5.62
CA VAL A 58 -8.22 -5.59 5.59
C VAL A 58 -9.02 -6.52 6.47
N ASP A 59 -9.63 -5.98 7.51
CA ASP A 59 -10.54 -6.70 8.40
C ASP A 59 -11.97 -6.22 8.19
N ILE A 60 -12.81 -7.11 7.68
CA ILE A 60 -14.21 -6.78 7.37
C ILE A 60 -15.09 -6.74 8.64
N THR A 61 -14.65 -7.36 9.73
CA THR A 61 -15.40 -7.43 10.98
C THR A 61 -15.31 -6.13 11.74
N SER A 62 -14.10 -5.56 11.84
CA SER A 62 -13.87 -4.23 12.41
C SER A 62 -14.08 -3.12 11.38
N GLY A 63 -14.12 -3.44 10.08
CA GLY A 63 -14.17 -2.46 9.00
C GLY A 63 -12.91 -1.61 8.91
N SER A 64 -11.76 -2.18 9.30
CA SER A 64 -10.48 -1.46 9.39
C SER A 64 -9.45 -1.96 8.38
N ILE A 65 -8.54 -1.06 8.02
CA ILE A 65 -7.37 -1.38 7.19
C ILE A 65 -6.12 -1.01 8.00
N SER A 66 -5.20 -1.98 8.14
CA SER A 66 -4.02 -1.84 8.98
C SER A 66 -2.73 -2.20 8.26
N LEU A 67 -1.63 -1.61 8.73
CA LEU A 67 -0.27 -1.98 8.36
C LEU A 67 0.32 -2.95 9.36
N THR A 68 1.24 -3.79 8.89
CA THR A 68 2.07 -4.55 9.83
C THR A 68 3.01 -3.62 10.61
N PRO A 69 3.35 -3.96 11.86
CA PRO A 69 4.38 -3.22 12.59
C PRO A 69 5.70 -3.11 11.81
N SER A 70 6.08 -4.16 11.08
CA SER A 70 7.25 -4.13 10.19
C SER A 70 7.14 -3.11 9.05
N SER A 71 5.96 -2.95 8.45
CA SER A 71 5.72 -1.95 7.41
C SER A 71 5.78 -0.54 7.96
N ILE A 72 5.26 -0.33 9.17
CA ILE A 72 5.37 0.97 9.87
C ILE A 72 6.84 1.30 10.14
N SER A 73 7.60 0.36 10.70
CA SER A 73 9.03 0.56 10.97
C SER A 73 9.84 0.80 9.69
N ASP A 74 9.58 0.05 8.61
CA ASP A 74 10.25 0.22 7.31
C ASP A 74 9.96 1.59 6.69
N LEU A 75 8.71 2.06 6.80
CA LEU A 75 8.30 3.36 6.28
C LEU A 75 8.94 4.52 7.06
N VAL A 76 8.90 4.45 8.40
CA VAL A 76 9.58 5.43 9.26
C VAL A 76 11.09 5.42 8.99
N GLY A 77 11.70 4.23 8.90
CA GLY A 77 13.11 4.08 8.56
C GLY A 77 13.47 4.65 7.19
N THR A 78 12.61 4.47 6.20
CA THR A 78 12.78 5.03 4.85
C THR A 78 12.75 6.56 4.88
N ILE A 79 11.82 7.16 5.65
CA ILE A 79 11.74 8.61 5.80
C ILE A 79 12.99 9.15 6.52
N CYS A 80 13.37 8.56 7.65
CA CYS A 80 14.56 8.98 8.40
C CYS A 80 15.83 8.86 7.55
N GLY A 81 16.03 7.73 6.87
CA GLY A 81 17.18 7.53 5.99
C GLY A 81 17.23 8.52 4.82
N PHE A 82 16.08 8.94 4.29
CA PHE A 82 16.02 10.01 3.30
C PHE A 82 16.44 11.36 3.88
N LEU A 83 15.93 11.71 5.07
CA LEU A 83 16.26 12.98 5.75
C LEU A 83 17.74 13.06 6.16
N ASP A 84 18.34 11.93 6.52
CA ASP A 84 19.74 11.78 6.93
C ASP A 84 20.72 11.65 5.75
N THR A 85 20.24 11.81 4.51
CA THR A 85 21.12 11.79 3.34
C THR A 85 22.24 12.82 3.49
N VAL A 86 23.47 12.42 3.20
CA VAL A 86 24.66 13.29 3.24
C VAL A 86 24.40 14.57 2.43
N ASP A 87 24.83 15.70 3.00
CA ASP A 87 24.62 17.06 2.47
C ASP A 87 23.14 17.49 2.35
N HIS A 88 22.19 16.69 2.86
CA HIS A 88 20.74 16.86 2.72
C HIS A 88 20.30 17.08 1.27
N LYS A 89 21.00 16.46 0.32
CA LYS A 89 20.76 16.61 -1.12
C LYS A 89 20.58 15.25 -1.82
N PRO A 90 19.55 14.47 -1.46
CA PRO A 90 19.32 13.18 -2.09
C PRO A 90 19.13 13.31 -3.61
N PRO A 91 19.64 12.34 -4.40
CA PRO A 91 19.41 12.31 -5.84
C PRO A 91 17.91 12.17 -6.14
N LEU A 92 17.44 12.73 -7.25
CA LEU A 92 16.03 12.67 -7.68
C LEU A 92 15.43 11.26 -7.60
N ARG A 93 16.21 10.22 -7.92
CA ARG A 93 15.76 8.82 -7.80
C ARG A 93 15.30 8.46 -6.38
N GLN A 94 15.97 8.97 -5.34
CA GLN A 94 15.58 8.73 -3.95
C GLN A 94 14.30 9.49 -3.60
N TRP A 95 14.13 10.72 -4.10
CA TRP A 95 12.87 11.46 -3.96
C TRP A 95 11.70 10.69 -4.57
N GLN A 96 11.86 10.16 -5.79
CA GLN A 96 10.81 9.41 -6.48
C GLN A 96 10.49 8.08 -5.79
N ARG A 97 11.51 7.39 -5.25
CA ARG A 97 11.32 6.19 -4.44
C ARG A 97 10.51 6.48 -3.18
N LEU A 98 10.87 7.54 -2.45
CA LEU A 98 10.11 7.97 -1.28
C LEU A 98 8.67 8.35 -1.65
N ALA A 99 8.49 9.13 -2.73
CA ALA A 99 7.17 9.49 -3.23
C ALA A 99 6.30 8.26 -3.53
N GLY A 100 6.86 7.24 -4.20
CA GLY A 100 6.16 5.99 -4.48
C GLY A 100 5.77 5.23 -3.22
N HIS A 101 6.67 5.16 -2.23
CA HIS A 101 6.40 4.48 -0.97
C HIS A 101 5.30 5.20 -0.15
N LEU A 102 5.35 6.53 -0.09
CA LEU A 102 4.32 7.34 0.55
C LEU A 102 2.99 7.30 -0.22
N ASN A 103 3.01 7.24 -1.55
CA ASN A 103 1.80 7.08 -2.35
C ASN A 103 1.12 5.72 -2.12
N TRP A 104 1.90 4.67 -1.84
CA TRP A 104 1.35 3.40 -1.36
C TRP A 104 0.67 3.58 0.01
N LEU A 105 1.32 4.25 0.98
CA LEU A 105 0.72 4.55 2.29
C LEU A 105 -0.63 5.29 2.20
N LEU A 106 -0.76 6.26 1.28
CA LEU A 106 -2.00 7.05 1.14
C LEU A 106 -3.25 6.22 0.82
N ASN A 107 -3.11 4.96 0.37
CA ASN A 107 -4.26 4.06 0.21
C ASN A 107 -4.97 3.75 1.54
N VAL A 108 -4.29 3.91 2.67
CA VAL A 108 -4.84 3.70 4.03
C VAL A 108 -4.89 4.97 4.88
N LEU A 109 -4.16 6.01 4.49
CA LEU A 109 -4.17 7.32 5.13
C LEU A 109 -4.44 8.43 4.11
N PRO A 110 -5.65 8.53 3.54
CA PRO A 110 -5.95 9.49 2.49
C PRO A 110 -5.84 10.96 2.97
N TRP A 111 -6.03 11.21 4.26
CA TRP A 111 -5.96 12.55 4.85
C TRP A 111 -4.53 13.13 4.88
N ASP A 112 -3.51 12.29 4.70
CA ASP A 112 -2.11 12.68 4.74
C ASP A 112 -1.57 13.14 3.38
N CYS A 113 -2.43 13.19 2.35
CA CYS A 113 -2.09 13.71 1.01
C CYS A 113 -1.33 15.04 1.01
N PRO A 114 -1.64 16.02 1.88
CA PRO A 114 -0.92 17.29 1.92
C PRO A 114 0.60 17.14 2.10
N ALA A 115 1.05 16.13 2.85
CA ALA A 115 2.47 15.91 3.14
C ALA A 115 3.32 15.56 1.89
N LEU A 116 2.69 15.13 0.80
CA LEU A 116 3.36 14.86 -0.47
C LEU A 116 3.42 16.06 -1.41
N SER A 117 2.63 17.11 -1.16
CA SER A 117 2.50 18.26 -2.08
C SER A 117 3.84 18.94 -2.32
N GLU A 118 4.58 19.18 -1.25
CA GLU A 118 5.88 19.84 -1.29
C GLU A 118 6.96 18.95 -1.89
N LEU A 119 6.87 17.63 -1.68
CA LEU A 119 7.73 16.64 -2.31
C LEU A 119 7.57 16.68 -3.85
N TYR A 120 6.32 16.65 -4.34
CA TYR A 120 6.04 16.73 -5.77
C TYR A 120 6.41 18.10 -6.34
N ARG A 121 6.13 19.19 -5.63
CA ARG A 121 6.52 20.54 -6.05
C ARG A 121 8.05 20.65 -6.19
N LYS A 122 8.79 20.06 -5.26
CA LYS A 122 10.26 20.06 -5.24
C LYS A 122 10.85 19.22 -6.37
N THR A 123 10.19 18.15 -6.80
CA THR A 123 10.67 17.27 -7.88
C THR A 123 10.12 17.63 -9.26
N LYS A 124 9.12 18.52 -9.33
CA LYS A 124 8.50 18.98 -10.58
C LYS A 124 9.53 19.41 -11.62
N ASN A 125 9.32 18.93 -12.85
CA ASN A 125 10.14 19.19 -14.04
C ASN A 125 11.61 18.74 -13.95
N LYS A 126 11.99 17.95 -12.93
CA LYS A 126 13.33 17.37 -12.84
C LYS A 126 13.32 15.99 -13.47
N THR A 127 14.27 15.74 -14.35
CA THR A 127 14.34 14.50 -15.15
C THR A 127 15.63 13.74 -14.92
N SER A 128 16.71 14.41 -14.51
CA SER A 128 17.99 13.77 -14.22
C SER A 128 17.93 13.00 -12.90
N ALA A 129 17.92 11.67 -12.99
CA ALA A 129 17.76 10.77 -11.85
C ALA A 129 18.84 10.94 -10.76
N LEU A 130 20.05 11.36 -11.15
CA LEU A 130 21.20 11.56 -10.25
C LEU A 130 21.35 13.02 -9.80
N ALA A 131 20.48 13.93 -10.23
CA ALA A 131 20.54 15.32 -9.77
C ALA A 131 20.30 15.38 -8.26
N CYS A 132 21.28 15.89 -7.52
CA CYS A 132 21.22 16.09 -6.08
C CYS A 132 20.31 17.28 -5.75
N ILE A 133 19.15 17.01 -5.13
CA ILE A 133 18.13 18.03 -4.86
C ILE A 133 18.10 18.28 -3.34
N PRO A 134 18.32 19.52 -2.88
CA PRO A 134 18.32 19.83 -1.46
C PRO A 134 16.93 19.67 -0.84
N ILE A 135 16.86 19.03 0.32
CA ILE A 135 15.67 18.97 1.17
C ILE A 135 15.44 20.38 1.73
N ASN A 136 14.23 20.92 1.57
CA ASN A 136 13.87 22.21 2.18
C ASN A 136 13.21 21.97 3.56
N SER A 137 13.12 23.05 4.34
CA SER A 137 12.50 23.01 5.68
C SER A 137 11.07 22.48 5.65
N GLN A 138 10.27 22.83 4.63
CA GLN A 138 8.89 22.38 4.53
C GLN A 138 8.78 20.88 4.31
N VAL A 139 9.50 20.30 3.32
CA VAL A 139 9.54 18.84 3.11
C VAL A 139 10.03 18.14 4.37
N LYS A 140 11.05 18.68 5.05
CA LYS A 140 11.52 18.10 6.32
C LYS A 140 10.42 18.10 7.39
N SER A 141 9.70 19.21 7.54
CA SER A 141 8.59 19.33 8.50
C SER A 141 7.46 18.34 8.19
N ASP A 142 7.04 18.26 6.93
CA ASP A 142 5.95 17.39 6.49
C ASP A 142 6.31 15.91 6.69
N LEU A 143 7.55 15.53 6.36
CA LEU A 143 8.05 14.16 6.54
C LEU A 143 8.21 13.78 8.02
N LEU A 144 8.69 14.70 8.87
CA LEU A 144 8.77 14.45 10.31
C LEU A 144 7.38 14.33 10.93
N TRP A 145 6.42 15.16 10.50
CA TRP A 145 5.03 15.03 10.91
C TRP A 145 4.44 13.67 10.50
N LEU A 146 4.72 13.19 9.28
CA LEU A 146 4.30 11.84 8.86
C LEU A 146 4.88 10.74 9.76
N THR A 147 6.16 10.80 10.11
CA THR A 147 6.77 9.79 11.00
C THR A 147 6.11 9.71 12.37
N ASP A 148 5.50 10.80 12.80
CA ASP A 148 4.80 10.92 14.07
C ASP A 148 3.34 10.42 14.00
N ILE A 149 2.69 10.60 12.84
CA ILE A 149 1.29 10.23 12.60
C ILE A 149 1.14 8.75 12.23
N ILE A 150 2.00 8.21 11.37
CA ILE A 150 1.91 6.83 10.86
C ILE A 150 1.71 5.80 11.99
N PRO A 151 2.47 5.82 13.10
CA PRO A 151 2.30 4.83 14.17
C PRO A 151 1.01 4.99 14.97
N ARG A 152 0.36 6.15 14.93
CA ARG A 152 -0.84 6.46 15.73
C ARG A 152 -2.15 6.28 14.97
N SER A 153 -2.11 6.52 13.67
CA SER A 153 -3.31 6.54 12.81
C SER A 153 -3.66 5.17 12.23
N ILE A 154 -2.76 4.19 12.34
CA ILE A 154 -2.93 2.88 11.71
C ILE A 154 -2.98 1.80 12.80
N GLY A 155 -4.17 1.24 13.03
CA GLY A 155 -4.39 0.20 14.04
C GLY A 155 -5.59 0.43 14.97
N VAL A 156 -6.57 1.25 14.57
CA VAL A 156 -7.90 1.27 15.21
C VAL A 156 -8.85 0.39 14.41
#